data_AF-A0A7J8G2U8-F1
#
_entry.id   AF-A0A7J8G2U8-F1
#
_cell.length_a   1.000
_cell.length_b   1.000
_cell.length_c   1.000
_cell.angle_alpha   90.00
_cell.angle_beta   90.00
_cell.angle_gamma   90.00
#
_symmetry.space_group_name_H-M   'P 1'
#
loop_
_entity.id
_entity.type
_entity.pdbx_description
1 polymer ?
#
loop_
_entity_poly.entity_id
_entity_poly.type
_entity_poly.pdbx_seq_one_letter_code
_entity_poly.pdbx_strand_id
1 'polypeptide(L)'
;MEEEEEAIGFLDKVLEDEDVFLLEECELGTPTSPGSGSPFLVAVKVEAGKGLEMRKLVLSGFLASEEIYINQLEALLLPMKPLKATATTSQPVLTIQQIETIFYKIQDIYEIHKEFYDNLCPKVQQWDSQVTMGHLFQKLASQLGVYKAFVDNYKVALETAEKCSQSNNQFQKISEVGSSLHSHPYESGLCGLPRAF
;
A
#
# COMPACT_ATOMS: atom_id res chain seq x y z
N MET A 1 6.16 11.69 -25.49
CA MET A 1 7.55 12.14 -25.31
C MET A 1 7.57 13.46 -24.55
N GLU A 2 6.66 14.38 -24.84
CA GLU A 2 6.54 15.67 -24.12
C GLU A 2 5.97 15.54 -22.68
N GLU A 3 5.07 14.58 -22.42
CA GLU A 3 4.49 14.38 -21.07
C GLU A 3 5.47 13.77 -20.04
N GLU A 4 6.53 13.09 -20.52
CA GLU A 4 7.53 12.45 -19.64
C GLU A 4 8.57 13.49 -19.17
N GLU A 5 8.87 14.49 -20.00
CA GLU A 5 9.76 15.61 -19.65
C GLU A 5 9.14 16.57 -18.62
N GLU A 6 7.82 16.78 -18.69
CA GLU A 6 7.08 17.61 -17.73
C GLU A 6 7.05 16.97 -16.33
N ALA A 7 6.90 15.64 -16.26
CA ALA A 7 6.93 14.90 -15.00
C ALA A 7 8.32 14.90 -14.36
N ILE A 8 9.38 14.82 -15.17
CA ILE A 8 10.77 14.92 -14.70
C ILE A 8 11.05 16.34 -14.19
N GLY A 9 10.60 17.38 -14.89
CA GLY A 9 10.73 18.77 -14.44
C GLY A 9 9.96 19.07 -13.16
N PHE A 10 8.84 18.38 -12.90
CA PHE A 10 8.10 18.50 -11.65
C PHE A 10 8.82 17.83 -10.48
N LEU A 11 9.50 16.71 -10.71
CA LEU A 11 10.32 16.05 -9.70
C LEU A 11 11.62 16.80 -9.41
N ASP A 12 12.26 17.40 -10.41
CA ASP A 12 13.44 18.27 -10.24
C ASP A 12 13.07 19.51 -9.40
N LYS A 13 11.91 20.12 -9.64
CA LYS A 13 11.41 21.23 -8.81
C LYS A 13 11.11 20.84 -7.37
N VAL A 14 10.51 19.66 -7.16
CA VAL A 14 10.23 19.15 -5.81
C VAL A 14 11.54 18.81 -5.08
N LEU A 15 12.58 18.37 -5.80
CA LEU A 15 13.91 18.14 -5.24
C LEU A 15 14.67 19.45 -4.95
N GLU A 16 14.53 20.48 -5.80
CA GLU A 16 15.11 21.81 -5.56
C GLU A 16 14.41 22.56 -4.41
N ASP A 17 13.11 22.35 -4.19
CA ASP A 17 12.38 22.93 -3.06
C ASP A 17 12.71 22.25 -1.70
N GLU A 18 13.22 21.02 -1.71
CA GLU A 18 13.71 20.32 -0.50
C GLU A 18 15.11 20.80 -0.06
N ASP A 19 15.86 21.51 -0.92
CA ASP A 19 17.17 22.11 -0.58
C ASP A 19 17.07 23.43 0.22
N VAL A 20 15.85 23.93 0.48
CA VAL A 20 15.61 25.06 1.41
C VAL A 20 15.71 24.64 2.89
N PHE A 21 16.07 23.39 3.17
CA PHE A 21 16.47 22.93 4.52
C PHE A 21 17.99 22.96 4.76
N LEU A 22 18.75 23.68 3.92
CA LEU A 22 20.15 24.00 4.17
C LEU A 22 20.29 24.91 5.40
N LEU A 23 20.57 24.28 6.54
CA LEU A 23 21.56 24.71 7.53
C LEU A 23 21.78 26.23 7.59
N GLU A 24 20.86 26.97 8.21
CA GLU A 24 21.23 28.29 8.72
C GLU A 24 22.22 28.04 9.86
N GLU A 25 23.48 28.32 9.57
CA GLU A 25 24.66 28.02 10.37
C GLU A 25 24.46 28.39 11.84
N CYS A 26 24.35 27.38 12.71
CA CYS A 26 24.59 27.60 14.13
C CYS A 26 26.09 27.83 14.31
N GLU A 27 26.54 29.09 14.15
CA GLU A 27 27.87 29.48 14.60
C GLU A 27 28.03 29.14 16.08
N LEU A 28 28.94 28.20 16.35
CA LEU A 28 29.27 27.71 17.68
C LEU A 28 30.03 28.79 18.46
N GLY A 29 29.29 29.74 19.06
CA GLY A 29 29.80 30.65 20.07
C GLY A 29 29.95 29.96 21.42
N THR A 30 31.16 30.02 22.00
CA THR A 30 31.62 29.37 23.24
C THR A 30 30.78 29.66 24.50
N PRO A 31 30.82 28.80 25.54
CA PRO A 31 29.86 28.86 26.64
C PRO A 31 30.30 29.84 27.73
N THR A 32 29.39 30.72 28.15
CA THR A 32 29.47 31.39 29.46
C THR A 32 28.11 31.37 30.17
N SER A 33 28.03 30.47 31.16
CA SER A 33 27.20 30.45 32.37
C SER A 33 25.67 30.39 32.34
N PRO A 34 25.04 29.82 33.40
CA PRO A 34 23.71 29.24 33.33
C PRO A 34 22.63 30.14 33.95
N GLY A 35 21.46 30.19 33.31
CA GLY A 35 20.28 30.82 33.90
C GLY A 35 19.05 30.72 33.02
N SER A 36 18.07 29.93 33.47
CA SER A 36 16.63 30.04 33.17
C SER A 36 16.19 29.91 31.70
N GLY A 37 15.71 28.71 31.34
CA GLY A 37 14.77 28.49 30.23
C GLY A 37 15.25 28.93 28.84
N SER A 38 16.21 28.20 28.26
CA SER A 38 16.71 28.49 26.91
C SER A 38 15.62 28.28 25.83
N PRO A 39 15.36 29.29 24.96
CA PRO A 39 14.49 29.16 23.78
C PRO A 39 14.90 28.03 22.83
N PHE A 40 16.18 27.64 22.88
CA PHE A 40 16.75 26.56 22.07
C PHE A 40 16.11 25.20 22.37
N LEU A 41 15.83 24.90 23.66
CA LEU A 41 15.17 23.64 24.04
C LEU A 41 13.70 23.61 23.60
N VAL A 42 13.07 24.78 23.48
CA VAL A 42 11.68 24.91 23.03
C VAL A 42 11.61 24.76 21.50
N ALA A 43 12.53 25.37 20.77
CA ALA A 43 12.61 25.24 19.31
C ALA A 43 12.90 23.80 18.87
N VAL A 44 13.90 23.14 19.46
CA VAL A 44 14.22 21.72 19.17
C VAL A 44 13.04 20.80 19.47
N LYS A 45 12.28 21.07 20.54
CA LYS A 45 11.10 20.28 20.91
C LYS A 45 9.91 20.50 19.97
N VAL A 46 9.76 21.70 19.42
CA VAL A 46 8.71 22.03 18.43
C VAL A 46 9.03 21.39 17.07
N GLU A 47 10.29 21.40 16.63
CA GLU A 47 10.69 20.76 15.37
C GLU A 47 10.65 19.23 15.44
N ALA A 48 11.15 18.64 16.52
CA ALA A 48 11.05 17.19 16.75
C ALA A 48 9.58 16.71 16.86
N GLY A 49 8.70 17.55 17.40
CA GLY A 49 7.25 17.30 17.44
C GLY A 49 6.61 17.27 16.05
N LYS A 50 7.00 18.20 15.16
CA LYS A 50 6.48 18.24 13.77
C LYS A 50 6.90 17.01 12.96
N GLY A 51 8.17 16.60 13.04
CA GLY A 51 8.66 15.41 12.33
C GLY A 51 7.95 14.11 12.78
N LEU A 52 7.61 14.03 14.07
CA LEU A 52 6.89 12.89 14.61
C LEU A 52 5.45 12.80 14.09
N GLU A 53 4.73 13.93 14.05
CA GLU A 53 3.37 13.99 13.51
C GLU A 53 3.35 13.71 12.00
N MET A 54 4.32 14.23 11.24
CA MET A 54 4.44 13.93 9.80
C MET A 54 4.68 12.43 9.55
N ARG A 55 5.57 11.80 10.34
CA ARG A 55 5.82 10.36 10.22
C ARG A 55 4.55 9.53 10.49
N LYS A 56 3.77 9.91 11.51
CA LYS A 56 2.48 9.27 11.80
C LYS A 56 1.47 9.47 10.67
N LEU A 57 1.39 10.68 10.12
CA LEU A 57 0.50 11.01 9.00
C LEU A 57 0.82 10.15 7.77
N VAL A 58 2.09 10.08 7.37
CA VAL A 58 2.55 9.28 6.22
C VAL A 58 2.20 7.80 6.41
N LEU A 59 2.48 7.23 7.59
CA LEU A 59 2.18 5.83 7.88
C LEU A 59 0.68 5.55 7.95
N SER A 60 -0.12 6.52 8.41
CA SER A 60 -1.58 6.40 8.41
C SER A 60 -2.14 6.42 6.99
N GLY A 61 -1.61 7.28 6.11
CA GLY A 61 -1.93 7.28 4.69
C GLY A 61 -1.55 5.97 4.02
N PHE A 62 -0.37 5.43 4.33
CA PHE A 62 0.07 4.12 3.84
C PHE A 62 -0.90 3.00 4.25
N LEU A 63 -1.30 2.94 5.53
CA LEU A 63 -2.26 1.94 6.01
C LEU A 63 -3.62 2.06 5.30
N ALA A 64 -4.11 3.28 5.07
CA ALA A 64 -5.36 3.48 4.34
C ALA A 64 -5.27 2.97 2.90
N SER A 65 -4.17 3.24 2.18
CA SER A 65 -3.96 2.69 0.83
C SER A 65 -3.82 1.17 0.85
N GLU A 66 -3.12 0.63 1.85
CA GLU A 66 -2.87 -0.80 1.98
C GLU A 66 -4.17 -1.56 2.28
N GLU A 67 -5.05 -1.01 3.13
CA GLU A 67 -6.38 -1.57 3.40
C GLU A 67 -7.22 -1.67 2.11
N ILE A 68 -7.23 -0.61 1.30
CA ILE A 68 -7.93 -0.61 0.01
C ILE A 68 -7.35 -1.68 -0.92
N TYR A 69 -6.03 -1.77 -1.01
CA TYR A 69 -5.35 -2.76 -1.85
C TYR A 69 -5.66 -4.20 -1.42
N ILE A 70 -5.61 -4.48 -0.11
CA ILE A 70 -5.96 -5.79 0.46
C ILE A 70 -7.42 -6.14 0.15
N ASN A 71 -8.35 -5.19 0.29
CA ASN A 71 -9.76 -5.41 -0.02
C ASN A 71 -9.98 -5.75 -1.50
N GLN A 72 -9.23 -5.11 -2.41
CA GLN A 72 -9.26 -5.44 -3.84
C GLN A 72 -8.72 -6.84 -4.12
N LEU A 73 -7.61 -7.23 -3.48
CA LEU A 73 -7.06 -8.58 -3.60
C LEU A 73 -8.04 -9.63 -3.05
N GLU A 74 -8.68 -9.35 -1.91
CA GLU A 74 -9.70 -10.23 -1.34
C GLU A 74 -10.90 -10.40 -2.28
N ALA A 75 -11.35 -9.33 -2.93
CA ALA A 75 -12.42 -9.37 -3.92
C ALA A 75 -12.08 -10.28 -5.12
N LEU A 76 -10.81 -10.37 -5.51
CA LEU A 76 -10.34 -11.32 -6.52
C LEU A 76 -10.31 -12.77 -5.99
N LEU A 77 -10.03 -12.98 -4.71
CA LEU A 77 -10.00 -14.31 -4.09
C LEU A 77 -11.40 -14.88 -3.81
N LEU A 78 -12.40 -14.03 -3.60
CA LEU A 78 -13.80 -14.43 -3.39
C LEU A 78 -14.35 -15.37 -4.49
N PRO A 79 -14.28 -15.02 -5.79
CA PRO A 79 -14.72 -15.91 -6.87
C PRO A 79 -13.79 -17.10 -7.10
N MET A 80 -12.50 -17.00 -6.75
CA MET A 80 -11.54 -18.09 -6.93
C MET A 80 -11.93 -19.35 -6.14
N LYS A 81 -12.36 -19.21 -4.88
CA LYS A 81 -12.74 -20.35 -4.00
C LYS A 81 -13.85 -21.23 -4.60
N PRO A 82 -15.03 -20.71 -4.98
CA PRO A 82 -16.07 -21.51 -5.62
C PRO A 82 -15.67 -21.99 -7.01
N LEU A 83 -14.89 -21.23 -7.79
CA LEU A 83 -14.37 -21.71 -9.07
C LEU A 83 -13.49 -22.97 -8.88
N LYS A 84 -12.58 -22.97 -7.90
CA LYS A 84 -11.77 -24.16 -7.56
C LYS A 84 -12.64 -25.34 -7.10
N ALA A 85 -13.66 -25.09 -6.27
CA ALA A 85 -14.56 -26.13 -5.80
C ALA A 85 -15.39 -26.76 -6.95
N THR A 86 -15.84 -25.95 -7.92
CA THR A 86 -16.59 -26.46 -9.08
C THR A 86 -15.72 -27.22 -10.07
N ALA A 87 -14.41 -26.92 -10.13
CA ALA A 87 -13.48 -27.56 -11.06
C ALA A 87 -13.31 -29.08 -10.83
N THR A 88 -13.63 -29.59 -9.64
CA THR A 88 -13.61 -31.03 -9.32
C THR A 88 -14.95 -31.74 -9.53
N THR A 89 -15.97 -31.02 -10.02
CA THR A 89 -17.31 -31.56 -10.26
C THR A 89 -17.48 -32.02 -11.71
N SER A 90 -18.61 -32.67 -12.01
CA SER A 90 -18.95 -33.10 -13.37
C SER A 90 -19.27 -31.96 -14.34
N GLN A 91 -19.46 -30.72 -13.84
CA GLN A 91 -19.76 -29.53 -14.65
C GLN A 91 -18.88 -28.35 -14.21
N PRO A 92 -17.58 -28.36 -14.53
CA PRO A 92 -16.68 -27.30 -14.15
C PRO A 92 -16.99 -26.01 -14.92
N VAL A 93 -16.98 -24.87 -14.22
CA VAL A 93 -17.09 -23.55 -14.86
C VAL A 93 -15.79 -23.23 -15.60
N LEU A 94 -14.66 -23.45 -14.93
CA LEU A 94 -13.32 -23.37 -15.48
C LEU A 94 -12.54 -24.61 -15.06
N THR A 95 -11.54 -24.96 -15.85
CA THR A 95 -10.56 -25.99 -15.46
C THR A 95 -9.63 -25.46 -14.36
N ILE A 96 -9.05 -26.36 -13.56
CA ILE A 96 -8.07 -26.01 -12.53
C ILE A 96 -6.92 -25.18 -13.13
N GLN A 97 -6.41 -25.59 -14.30
CA GLN A 97 -5.33 -24.88 -14.98
C GLN A 97 -5.71 -23.44 -15.36
N GLN A 98 -6.92 -23.21 -15.89
CA GLN A 98 -7.39 -21.85 -16.20
C GLN A 98 -7.49 -20.99 -14.95
N ILE A 99 -7.98 -21.56 -13.84
CA ILE A 99 -8.08 -20.86 -12.55
C ILE A 99 -6.69 -20.52 -12.03
N GLU A 100 -5.75 -21.46 -12.07
CA GLU A 100 -4.36 -21.22 -11.62
C GLU A 100 -3.65 -20.18 -12.47
N THR A 101 -3.91 -20.15 -13.77
CA THR A 101 -3.36 -19.12 -14.68
C THR A 101 -3.98 -17.74 -14.40
N ILE A 102 -5.31 -17.65 -14.22
CA ILE A 102 -6.01 -16.37 -14.01
C ILE A 102 -5.66 -15.77 -12.63
N PHE A 103 -5.64 -16.59 -11.58
CA PHE A 103 -5.43 -16.14 -10.20
C PHE A 103 -4.00 -16.36 -9.70
N TYR A 104 -3.04 -16.54 -10.61
CA TYR A 104 -1.66 -16.84 -10.27
C TYR A 104 -1.10 -15.78 -9.31
N LYS A 105 -0.49 -16.21 -8.20
CA LYS A 105 0.14 -15.36 -7.18
C LYS A 105 -0.74 -14.37 -6.41
N ILE A 106 -2.02 -14.25 -6.72
CA ILE A 106 -2.92 -13.31 -6.01
C ILE A 106 -3.02 -13.65 -4.51
N GLN A 107 -3.14 -14.93 -4.16
CA GLN A 107 -3.19 -15.38 -2.76
C GLN A 107 -1.89 -15.05 -2.01
N ASP A 108 -0.74 -15.31 -2.63
CA ASP A 108 0.57 -15.03 -2.03
C ASP A 108 0.74 -13.52 -1.79
N ILE A 109 0.37 -12.68 -2.75
CA ILE A 109 0.42 -11.22 -2.65
C ILE A 109 -0.49 -10.73 -1.52
N TYR A 110 -1.73 -11.22 -1.46
CA TYR A 110 -2.67 -10.90 -0.39
C TYR A 110 -2.08 -11.20 0.99
N GLU A 111 -1.49 -12.39 1.18
CA GLU A 111 -0.93 -12.79 2.47
C GLU A 111 0.24 -11.90 2.89
N ILE A 112 1.12 -11.54 1.95
CA ILE A 112 2.27 -10.65 2.22
C ILE A 112 1.79 -9.27 2.69
N HIS A 113 0.85 -8.67 1.96
CA HIS A 113 0.32 -7.34 2.27
C HIS A 113 -0.53 -7.35 3.54
N LYS A 114 -1.35 -8.40 3.73
CA LYS A 114 -2.15 -8.57 4.95
C LYS A 114 -1.26 -8.74 6.18
N GLU A 115 -0.22 -9.56 6.09
CA GLU A 115 0.75 -9.72 7.17
C GLU A 115 1.45 -8.40 7.50
N PHE A 116 1.87 -7.65 6.48
CA PHE A 116 2.49 -6.34 6.68
C PHE A 116 1.53 -5.36 7.38
N TYR A 117 0.30 -5.25 6.89
CA TYR A 117 -0.75 -4.40 7.47
C TYR A 117 -1.03 -4.76 8.93
N ASP A 118 -1.26 -6.04 9.23
CA ASP A 118 -1.62 -6.52 10.57
C ASP A 118 -0.49 -6.25 11.59
N ASN A 119 0.78 -6.22 11.14
CA ASN A 119 1.92 -5.88 11.98
C ASN A 119 2.15 -4.36 12.12
N LEU A 120 1.81 -3.57 11.10
CA LEU A 120 2.01 -2.13 11.08
C LEU A 120 0.88 -1.37 11.78
N CYS A 121 -0.38 -1.75 11.52
CA CYS A 121 -1.58 -1.09 12.04
C CYS A 121 -1.57 -0.84 13.56
N PRO A 122 -1.33 -1.84 14.43
CA PRO A 122 -1.31 -1.61 15.87
C PRO A 122 -0.21 -0.64 16.32
N LYS A 123 0.94 -0.61 15.62
CA LYS A 123 2.06 0.30 15.93
C LYS A 123 1.76 1.74 15.55
N VAL A 124 0.97 1.95 14.50
CA VAL A 124 0.54 3.30 14.08
C VAL A 124 -0.61 3.82 14.95
N GLN A 125 -1.53 2.94 15.33
CA GLN A 125 -2.63 3.28 16.25
C GLN A 125 -2.13 3.61 17.67
N GLN A 126 -1.24 2.76 18.20
CA GLN A 126 -0.56 2.98 19.48
C GLN A 126 0.81 3.63 19.23
N TRP A 127 0.76 4.85 18.69
CA TRP A 127 1.94 5.56 18.24
C TRP A 127 2.97 5.77 19.37
N ASP A 128 4.17 5.22 19.17
CA ASP A 128 5.33 5.45 20.01
C ASP A 128 6.55 5.85 19.16
N SER A 129 7.05 7.06 19.42
CA SER A 129 8.21 7.67 18.74
C SER A 129 9.49 6.83 18.80
N GLN A 130 9.65 5.99 19.83
CA GLN A 130 10.83 5.14 20.02
C GLN A 130 10.76 3.84 19.20
N VAL A 131 9.58 3.48 18.68
CA VAL A 131 9.40 2.25 17.91
C VAL A 131 9.88 2.44 16.48
N THR A 132 10.87 1.64 16.09
CA THR A 132 11.32 1.52 14.70
C THR A 132 10.44 0.54 13.95
N MET A 133 9.96 0.94 12.77
CA MET A 133 9.11 0.10 11.90
C MET A 133 9.80 -0.30 10.60
N GLY A 134 11.04 0.17 10.35
CA GLY A 134 11.77 -0.10 9.11
C GLY A 134 11.98 -1.59 8.82
N HIS A 135 12.10 -2.43 9.85
CA HIS A 135 12.20 -3.88 9.68
C HIS A 135 10.95 -4.50 9.03
N LEU A 136 9.76 -3.91 9.22
CA LEU A 136 8.53 -4.37 8.55
C LEU A 136 8.61 -4.10 7.04
N PHE A 137 9.09 -2.91 6.65
CA PHE A 137 9.28 -2.54 5.25
C PHE A 137 10.38 -3.38 4.58
N GLN A 138 11.47 -3.65 5.30
CA GLN A 138 12.52 -4.56 4.81
C GLN A 138 11.98 -5.97 4.58
N LYS A 139 11.15 -6.48 5.50
CA LYS A 139 10.49 -7.78 5.33
C LYS A 139 9.58 -7.77 4.11
N LEU A 140 8.70 -6.78 3.96
CA LEU A 140 7.85 -6.62 2.79
C LEU A 140 8.68 -6.63 1.50
N ALA A 141 9.72 -5.80 1.43
CA ALA A 141 10.61 -5.69 0.27
C ALA A 141 11.27 -7.03 -0.09
N SER A 142 11.67 -7.83 0.91
CA SER A 142 12.25 -9.16 0.68
C SER A 142 11.29 -10.16 0.04
N GLN A 143 9.97 -9.95 0.18
CA GLN A 143 8.92 -10.83 -0.34
C GLN A 143 8.35 -10.35 -1.67
N LEU A 144 8.69 -9.13 -2.14
CA LEU A 144 8.22 -8.57 -3.41
C LEU A 144 8.65 -9.36 -4.65
N GLY A 145 9.57 -10.33 -4.53
CA GLY A 145 9.93 -11.25 -5.62
C GLY A 145 8.71 -11.99 -6.20
N VAL A 146 7.63 -12.15 -5.45
CA VAL A 146 6.37 -12.72 -5.93
C VAL A 146 5.75 -11.92 -7.08
N TYR A 147 5.93 -10.60 -7.10
CA TYR A 147 5.38 -9.71 -8.13
C TYR A 147 6.01 -9.97 -9.48
N LYS A 148 7.30 -10.35 -9.53
CA LYS A 148 7.93 -10.75 -10.78
C LYS A 148 7.17 -11.92 -11.41
N ALA A 149 6.88 -12.96 -10.62
CA ALA A 149 6.13 -14.12 -11.12
C ALA A 149 4.70 -13.75 -11.55
N PHE A 150 4.03 -12.86 -10.81
CA PHE A 150 2.71 -12.34 -11.18
C PHE A 150 2.74 -11.60 -12.53
N VAL A 151 3.67 -10.65 -12.68
CA VAL A 151 3.83 -9.82 -13.89
C VAL A 151 4.22 -10.67 -15.10
N ASP A 152 5.14 -11.63 -14.92
CA ASP A 152 5.56 -12.56 -15.98
C ASP A 152 4.36 -13.37 -16.54
N ASN A 153 3.35 -13.67 -15.71
CA ASN A 153 2.13 -14.39 -16.10
C ASN A 153 0.99 -13.47 -16.56
N TYR A 154 1.04 -12.17 -16.28
CA TYR A 154 -0.10 -11.25 -16.42
C TYR A 154 -0.77 -11.29 -17.80
N LYS A 155 0.05 -11.28 -18.87
CA LYS A 155 -0.47 -11.35 -20.25
C LYS A 155 -1.26 -12.64 -20.50
N VAL A 156 -0.74 -13.77 -20.03
CA VAL A 156 -1.37 -15.09 -20.21
C VAL A 156 -2.65 -15.18 -19.37
N ALA A 157 -2.65 -14.64 -18.15
CA ALA A 157 -3.84 -14.54 -17.30
C ALA A 157 -4.95 -13.76 -17.99
N LEU A 158 -4.63 -12.59 -18.55
CA LEU A 158 -5.59 -11.71 -19.23
C LEU A 158 -6.21 -12.40 -20.45
N GLU A 159 -5.38 -12.95 -21.34
CA GLU A 159 -5.87 -13.68 -22.52
C GLU A 159 -6.72 -14.90 -22.14
N THR A 160 -6.36 -15.59 -21.05
CA THR A 160 -7.13 -16.75 -20.55
C THR A 160 -8.47 -16.29 -20.00
N ALA A 161 -8.50 -15.24 -19.18
CA ALA A 161 -9.73 -14.70 -18.62
C ALA A 161 -10.70 -14.23 -19.71
N GLU A 162 -10.21 -13.53 -20.73
CA GLU A 162 -11.04 -13.07 -21.85
C GLU A 162 -11.67 -14.24 -22.63
N LYS A 163 -10.86 -15.23 -23.01
CA LYS A 163 -11.36 -16.43 -23.71
C LYS A 163 -12.40 -17.19 -22.86
N CYS A 164 -12.17 -17.28 -21.56
CA CYS A 164 -13.09 -17.92 -20.63
C CYS A 164 -14.40 -17.13 -20.50
N SER A 165 -14.33 -15.79 -20.46
CA SER A 165 -15.51 -14.93 -20.38
C SER A 165 -16.37 -15.04 -21.63
N GLN A 166 -15.76 -15.10 -22.82
CA GLN A 166 -16.50 -15.25 -24.07
C GLN A 166 -17.13 -16.64 -24.26
N SER A 167 -16.52 -17.68 -23.67
CA SER A 167 -16.96 -19.07 -23.85
C SER A 167 -17.88 -19.59 -22.74
N ASN A 168 -17.89 -18.95 -21.56
CA ASN A 168 -18.69 -19.39 -20.42
C ASN A 168 -19.47 -18.23 -19.78
N ASN A 169 -20.79 -18.22 -19.98
CA ASN A 169 -21.72 -17.23 -19.43
C ASN A 169 -21.70 -17.15 -17.88
N GLN A 170 -21.42 -18.25 -17.19
CA GLN A 170 -21.32 -18.23 -15.73
C GLN A 170 -20.05 -17.53 -15.27
N PHE A 171 -18.92 -17.77 -15.94
CA PHE A 171 -17.69 -17.04 -15.67
C PHE A 171 -17.80 -15.56 -16.06
N GLN A 172 -18.43 -15.25 -17.19
CA GLN A 172 -18.68 -13.88 -17.62
C GLN A 172 -19.41 -13.05 -16.54
N LYS A 173 -20.51 -13.58 -15.99
CA LYS A 173 -21.26 -12.93 -14.91
C LYS A 173 -20.40 -12.71 -13.67
N ILE A 174 -19.56 -13.69 -13.32
CA ILE A 174 -18.63 -13.58 -12.19
C ILE A 174 -17.61 -12.45 -12.42
N SER A 175 -17.04 -12.36 -13.63
CA SER A 175 -16.07 -11.31 -13.97
C SER A 175 -16.68 -9.91 -14.03
N GLU A 176 -17.95 -9.77 -14.45
CA GLU A 176 -18.64 -8.48 -14.50
C GLU A 176 -18.96 -7.94 -13.10
N VAL A 177 -19.35 -8.81 -12.16
CA VAL A 177 -19.60 -8.43 -10.76
C VAL A 177 -18.32 -7.95 -10.07
N GLY A 178 -17.17 -8.57 -10.38
CA GLY A 178 -15.86 -8.11 -9.89
C GLY A 178 -15.53 -6.69 -10.37
N SER A 179 -15.91 -6.33 -11.59
CA SER A 179 -15.75 -4.98 -12.13
C SER A 179 -16.69 -3.97 -11.46
N SER A 180 -17.92 -4.35 -11.09
CA SER A 180 -18.86 -3.46 -10.41
C SER A 180 -18.50 -3.15 -8.95
N LEU A 181 -17.72 -4.00 -8.26
CA LEU A 181 -17.23 -3.67 -6.91
C LEU A 181 -16.30 -2.44 -6.89
N HIS A 182 -15.71 -2.06 -8.03
CA HIS A 182 -14.98 -0.80 -8.17
C HIS A 182 -15.88 0.45 -8.13
N SER A 183 -17.21 0.29 -8.26
CA SER A 183 -18.16 1.41 -8.32
C SER A 183 -18.83 1.77 -6.98
N HIS A 184 -18.49 1.11 -5.88
CA HIS A 184 -18.91 1.53 -4.54
C HIS A 184 -17.73 2.19 -3.80
N PRO A 185 -17.67 3.54 -3.73
CA PRO A 185 -16.75 4.21 -2.85
C PRO A 185 -17.24 4.08 -1.41
N TYR A 186 -16.35 3.62 -0.53
CA TYR A 186 -16.27 3.99 0.89
C TYR A 186 -17.56 3.87 1.72
N GLU A 187 -17.82 2.70 2.30
CA GLU A 187 -18.53 2.64 3.58
C GLU A 187 -18.29 1.29 4.27
N SER A 188 -17.10 1.11 4.85
CA SER A 188 -16.91 0.20 5.99
C SER A 188 -15.54 0.46 6.60
N GLY A 189 -15.52 1.03 7.81
CA GLY A 189 -14.38 0.89 8.69
C GLY A 189 -13.30 1.96 8.62
N LEU A 190 -13.65 3.25 8.71
CA LEU A 190 -12.73 4.19 9.36
C LEU A 190 -12.59 3.75 10.82
N CYS A 191 -11.63 2.85 11.08
CA CYS A 191 -11.21 2.50 12.42
C CYS A 191 -10.63 3.76 13.08
N GLY A 192 -11.48 4.47 13.84
CA GLY A 192 -11.09 5.18 15.05
C GLY A 192 -10.17 6.40 14.95
N LEU A 193 -9.84 6.93 13.77
CA LEU A 193 -9.15 8.22 13.69
C LEU A 193 -10.19 9.35 13.74
N PRO A 194 -10.22 10.20 14.77
CA PRO A 194 -11.02 11.42 14.73
C PRO A 194 -10.54 12.22 13.52
N ARG A 195 -11.46 12.51 12.60
CA ARG A 195 -11.30 13.54 11.58
C ARG A 195 -10.97 14.85 12.31
N ALA A 196 -9.69 15.14 12.46
CA ALA A 196 -9.20 16.45 12.83
C ALA A 196 -8.85 17.15 11.53
N PHE A 197 -9.85 17.79 10.92
CA PHE A 197 -9.83 19.09 10.26
C PHE A 197 -11.29 19.45 9.90
#